data_AF-A0A9Q0PUL5-F1
#
_entry.id   AF-A0A9Q0PUL5-F1
#
_cell.length_a   1.000
_cell.length_b   1.000
_cell.length_c   1.000
_cell.angle_alpha   90.00
_cell.angle_beta   90.00
_cell.angle_gamma   90.00
#
_symmetry.space_group_name_H-M   'P 1'
#
loop_
_entity.id
_entity.type
_entity.pdbx_description
1 polymer ?
#
loop_
_entity_poly.entity_id
_entity_poly.type
_entity_poly.pdbx_seq_one_letter_code
_entity_poly.pdbx_strand_id
1 'polypeptide(L)'
;MVQWTRAEKRTFLRQRVEARLAALLMENKEYSEALNLLSGLIKEVRRLDDKLLLVDIDLLESKLHFSLRNLPKAKAALTAARTAANAIYVPPAQQGTIDLQSGILHAEEKDYKTAYSYFFEAFEAFNALEDPRAVFSLKYMLLCKIMVSQADDVAGIISSKAGLQYAQLEEDPIVHRHLSSLYDTLLEQNLCRLIEPFSRVEIAHIADLIELPVDHVEKKLSQMILDKKFAGTLDQGAGCLVIFDDPKTDAIYPATLETISNVGKVVDSLYVRSAKIMA
;
A
#
# COMPACT_ATOMS: atom_id res chain seq x y z
N MET A 1 27.61 24.03 22.10
CA MET A 1 26.99 25.11 21.29
C MET A 1 25.78 25.73 21.99
N VAL A 2 24.78 24.95 22.45
CA VAL A 2 23.60 25.47 23.17
C VAL A 2 23.97 26.29 24.43
N GLN A 3 24.88 25.78 25.27
CA GLN A 3 25.35 26.50 26.46
C GLN A 3 26.01 27.85 26.12
N TRP A 4 26.76 27.91 25.02
CA TRP A 4 27.37 29.15 24.54
C TRP A 4 26.31 30.17 24.06
N THR A 5 25.27 29.71 23.35
CA THR A 5 24.16 30.60 22.93
C THR A 5 23.35 31.15 24.11
N ARG A 6 23.27 30.40 25.22
CA ARG A 6 22.64 30.86 26.48
C ARG A 6 23.51 31.90 27.19
N ALA A 7 24.83 31.68 27.23
CA ALA A 7 25.78 32.63 27.81
C ALA A 7 25.77 33.97 27.04
N GLU A 8 25.71 33.91 25.72
CA GLU A 8 25.72 35.08 24.83
C GLU A 8 24.34 35.74 24.65
N LYS A 9 23.29 35.24 25.33
CA LYS A 9 21.89 35.73 25.24
C LYS A 9 21.33 35.81 23.81
N ARG A 10 21.79 34.95 22.89
CA ARG A 10 21.32 34.93 21.49
C ARG A 10 20.10 34.04 21.34
N THR A 11 18.93 34.56 21.66
CA THR A 11 17.66 33.80 21.72
C THR A 11 17.30 33.11 20.40
N PHE A 12 17.30 33.83 19.27
CA PHE A 12 16.94 33.26 17.96
C PHE A 12 17.92 32.18 17.50
N LEU A 13 19.22 32.39 17.73
CA LEU A 13 20.25 31.40 17.38
C LEU A 13 20.10 30.15 18.23
N ARG A 14 19.83 30.31 19.54
CA ARG A 14 19.56 29.19 20.44
C ARG A 14 18.38 28.36 19.93
N GLN A 15 17.27 29.00 19.56
CA GLN A 15 16.07 28.29 19.11
C GLN A 15 16.31 27.45 17.84
N ARG A 16 17.04 28.00 16.86
CA ARG A 16 17.43 27.25 15.65
C ARG A 16 18.37 26.08 15.97
N VAL A 17 19.29 26.27 16.91
CA VAL A 17 20.21 25.21 17.35
C VAL A 17 19.46 24.14 18.16
N GLU A 18 18.51 24.52 19.00
CA GLU A 18 17.66 23.60 19.77
C GLU A 18 16.72 22.81 18.84
N ALA A 19 16.14 23.43 17.80
CA ALA A 19 15.36 22.72 16.77
C ALA A 19 16.21 21.68 16.01
N ARG A 20 17.44 22.06 15.62
CA ARG A 20 18.37 21.13 14.95
C ARG A 20 18.84 20.01 15.88
N LEU A 21 19.03 20.31 17.16
CA LEU A 21 19.33 19.29 18.17
C LEU A 21 18.17 18.30 18.32
N ALA A 22 16.92 18.77 18.33
CA ALA A 22 15.76 17.89 18.38
C ALA A 22 15.71 16.92 17.19
N ALA A 23 16.02 17.39 15.97
CA ALA A 23 16.10 16.54 14.79
C ALA A 23 17.18 15.44 14.94
N LEU A 24 18.36 15.79 15.46
CA LEU A 24 19.44 14.82 15.72
C LEU A 24 19.08 13.81 16.82
N LEU A 25 18.40 14.25 17.89
CA LEU A 25 17.92 13.35 18.94
C LEU A 25 16.89 12.34 18.39
N MET A 26 16.05 12.76 17.45
CA MET A 26 15.13 11.87 16.76
C MET A 26 15.85 10.82 15.90
N GLU A 27 16.91 11.21 15.19
CA GLU A 27 17.77 10.27 14.45
C GLU A 27 18.42 9.23 15.38
N ASN A 28 18.85 9.66 16.58
CA ASN A 28 19.39 8.78 17.61
C ASN A 28 18.32 7.97 18.38
N LYS A 29 17.04 8.11 18.03
CA LYS A 29 15.88 7.45 18.68
C LYS A 29 15.65 7.87 20.13
N GLU A 30 16.19 9.00 20.56
CA GLU A 30 16.02 9.57 21.90
C GLU A 30 14.75 10.44 21.96
N TYR A 31 13.59 9.79 21.78
CA TYR A 31 12.31 10.48 21.57
C TYR A 31 11.80 11.25 22.80
N SER A 32 12.12 10.80 24.02
CA SER A 32 11.69 11.46 25.26
C SER A 32 12.36 12.81 25.46
N GLU A 33 13.66 12.89 25.21
CA GLU A 33 14.42 14.13 25.30
C GLU A 33 14.02 15.11 24.19
N ALA A 34 13.87 14.61 22.96
CA ALA A 34 13.37 15.40 21.84
C ALA A 34 11.99 16.00 22.13
N LEU A 35 11.08 15.25 22.76
CA LEU A 35 9.74 15.72 23.09
C LEU A 35 9.77 16.85 24.12
N ASN A 36 10.58 16.71 25.17
CA ASN A 36 10.72 17.73 26.20
C ASN A 36 11.31 19.01 25.62
N LEU A 37 12.32 18.89 24.75
CA LEU A 37 12.96 20.01 24.08
C LEU A 37 11.99 20.74 23.14
N LEU A 38 11.29 20.02 22.26
CA LEU A 38 10.31 20.60 21.32
C LEU A 38 9.13 21.24 22.05
N SER A 39 8.58 20.60 23.08
CA SER A 39 7.45 21.14 23.85
C SER A 39 7.78 22.48 24.52
N GLY A 40 9.03 22.65 24.98
CA GLY A 40 9.53 23.92 25.50
C GLY A 40 9.68 24.95 24.38
N LEU A 41 10.30 24.56 23.27
CA LEU A 41 10.59 25.42 22.13
C LEU A 41 9.31 25.99 21.48
N ILE A 42 8.26 25.18 21.31
CA ILE A 42 6.97 25.61 20.74
C ILE A 42 6.35 26.74 21.56
N LYS A 43 6.36 26.64 22.90
CA LYS A 43 5.81 27.67 23.78
C LYS A 43 6.56 28.99 23.67
N GLU A 44 7.88 28.94 23.46
CA GLU A 44 8.70 30.12 23.29
C GLU A 44 8.52 30.76 21.91
N VAL A 45 8.57 29.95 20.85
CA VAL A 45 8.48 30.44 19.46
C VAL A 45 7.09 31.00 19.15
N ARG A 46 6.01 30.39 19.68
CA ARG A 46 4.64 30.94 19.56
C ARG A 46 4.48 32.33 20.16
N ARG A 47 5.29 32.70 21.17
CA ARG A 47 5.26 34.06 21.76
C ARG A 47 5.97 35.10 20.89
N LEU A 48 6.86 34.68 20.02
CA LEU A 48 7.69 35.56 19.18
C LEU A 48 7.14 35.73 17.76
N ASP A 49 6.09 34.98 17.38
CA ASP A 49 5.45 34.99 16.05
C ASP A 49 6.42 34.76 14.86
N ASP A 50 7.51 34.01 15.10
CA ASP A 50 8.39 33.53 14.02
C ASP A 50 7.73 32.33 13.32
N LYS A 51 6.89 32.64 12.33
CA LYS A 51 6.07 31.65 11.62
C LYS A 51 6.89 30.65 10.81
N LEU A 52 8.03 31.05 10.25
CA LEU A 52 8.91 30.16 9.49
C LEU A 52 9.50 29.09 10.39
N LEU A 53 10.06 29.51 11.53
CA LEU A 53 10.61 28.57 12.51
C LEU A 53 9.52 27.71 13.15
N LEU A 54 8.31 28.25 13.32
CA LEU A 54 7.18 27.49 13.87
C LEU A 54 6.76 26.34 12.96
N VAL A 55 6.71 26.54 11.63
CA VAL A 55 6.43 25.47 10.66
C VAL A 55 7.44 24.32 10.80
N ASP A 56 8.73 24.63 10.90
CA ASP A 56 9.79 23.62 11.04
C ASP A 56 9.63 22.81 12.34
N ILE A 57 9.31 23.49 13.44
CA ILE A 57 9.16 22.87 14.76
C ILE A 57 7.89 22.01 14.81
N ASP A 58 6.75 22.52 14.33
CA ASP A 58 5.48 21.78 14.33
C ASP A 58 5.58 20.53 13.41
N LEU A 59 6.33 20.62 12.30
CA LEU A 59 6.61 19.48 11.42
C LEU A 59 7.50 18.43 12.11
N LEU A 60 8.52 18.86 12.86
CA LEU A 60 9.35 17.96 13.68
C LEU A 60 8.52 17.29 14.79
N GLU A 61 7.62 18.04 15.45
CA GLU A 61 6.71 17.52 16.46
C GLU A 61 5.76 16.46 15.87
N SER A 62 5.22 16.69 14.67
CA SER A 62 4.40 15.70 13.96
C SER A 62 5.16 14.39 13.72
N LYS A 63 6.39 14.49 13.20
CA LYS A 63 7.26 13.33 12.96
C LYS A 63 7.60 12.58 14.26
N LEU A 64 7.89 13.32 15.34
CA LEU A 64 8.18 12.73 16.64
C LEU A 64 6.99 11.96 17.20
N HIS A 65 5.80 12.55 17.17
CA HIS A 65 4.58 11.88 17.62
C HIS A 65 4.23 10.67 16.76
N PHE A 66 4.51 10.72 15.46
CA PHE A 66 4.40 9.57 14.57
C PHE A 66 5.34 8.43 14.99
N SER A 67 6.61 8.72 15.26
CA SER A 67 7.58 7.73 15.77
C SER A 67 7.15 7.11 17.11
N LEU A 68 6.45 7.88 17.95
CA LEU A 68 5.86 7.42 19.22
C LEU A 68 4.50 6.70 19.05
N ARG A 69 4.05 6.47 17.80
CA ARG A 69 2.74 5.89 17.46
C ARG A 69 1.53 6.65 18.03
N ASN A 70 1.69 7.95 18.28
CA ASN A 70 0.61 8.82 18.72
C ASN A 70 0.01 9.60 17.53
N LEU A 71 -0.80 8.91 16.73
CA LEU A 71 -1.40 9.45 15.50
C LEU A 71 -2.26 10.71 15.72
N PRO A 72 -3.14 10.79 16.75
CA PRO A 72 -3.96 11.98 16.96
C PRO A 72 -3.13 13.25 17.20
N LYS A 73 -2.06 13.14 18.00
CA LYS A 73 -1.16 14.27 18.26
C LYS A 73 -0.31 14.61 17.04
N ALA A 74 0.17 13.61 16.30
CA ALA A 74 0.91 13.83 15.07
C ALA A 74 0.09 14.62 14.03
N LYS A 75 -1.20 14.30 13.89
CA LYS A 75 -2.14 14.99 13.00
C LYS A 75 -2.45 16.42 13.47
N ALA A 76 -2.62 16.62 14.78
CA ALA A 76 -2.81 17.95 15.35
C ALA A 76 -1.61 18.86 15.08
N ALA A 77 -0.38 18.36 15.30
CA ALA A 77 0.86 19.09 15.02
C ALA A 77 1.02 19.40 13.52
N LEU A 78 0.73 18.43 12.63
CA LEU A 78 0.75 18.66 11.19
C LEU A 78 -0.27 19.71 10.74
N THR A 79 -1.47 19.71 11.34
CA THR A 79 -2.51 20.71 11.04
C THR A 79 -2.04 22.11 11.44
N ALA A 80 -1.35 22.23 12.57
CA ALA A 80 -0.72 23.49 12.98
C ALA A 80 0.37 23.92 11.97
N ALA A 81 1.26 23.00 11.57
CA ALA A 81 2.30 23.25 10.58
C ALA A 81 1.71 23.74 9.23
N ARG A 82 0.67 23.08 8.71
CA ARG A 82 -0.02 23.49 7.47
C ARG A 82 -0.68 24.86 7.58
N THR A 83 -1.32 25.14 8.71
CA THR A 83 -1.97 26.44 8.93
C THR A 83 -0.94 27.57 8.96
N ALA A 84 0.20 27.34 9.64
CA ALA A 84 1.30 28.30 9.67
C ALA A 84 1.97 28.43 8.29
N ALA A 85 2.13 27.33 7.55
CA ALA A 85 2.67 27.31 6.20
C ALA A 85 1.80 28.10 5.22
N ASN A 86 0.48 27.93 5.25
CA ASN A 86 -0.45 28.67 4.38
C ASN A 86 -0.49 30.18 4.68
N ALA A 87 -0.12 30.59 5.90
CA ALA A 87 -0.08 31.99 6.30
C ALA A 87 1.17 32.73 5.80
N ILE A 88 2.16 32.01 5.26
CA ILE A 88 3.43 32.55 4.79
C ILE A 88 3.80 31.91 3.44
N TYR A 89 4.84 32.44 2.79
CA TYR A 89 5.42 31.73 1.66
C TYR A 89 6.49 30.75 2.17
N VAL A 90 6.27 29.46 1.98
CA VAL A 90 7.19 28.40 2.37
C VAL A 90 7.97 27.91 1.14
N PRO A 91 9.30 27.67 1.24
CA PRO A 91 10.08 27.16 0.12
C PRO A 91 9.56 25.79 -0.38
N PRO A 92 9.67 25.48 -1.68
CA PRO A 92 9.16 24.23 -2.25
C PRO A 92 9.69 22.97 -1.55
N ALA A 93 10.96 22.96 -1.12
CA ALA A 93 11.55 21.85 -0.39
C ALA A 93 10.86 21.55 0.95
N GLN A 94 10.45 22.62 1.65
CA GLN A 94 9.80 22.51 2.95
C GLN A 94 8.31 22.15 2.76
N GLN A 95 7.66 22.75 1.75
CA GLN A 95 6.31 22.38 1.35
C GLN A 95 6.21 20.88 0.99
N GLY A 96 7.11 20.37 0.15
CA GLY A 96 7.15 18.94 -0.17
C GLY A 96 7.39 18.05 1.05
N THR A 97 8.06 18.54 2.10
CA THR A 97 8.23 17.79 3.36
C THR A 97 6.95 17.75 4.19
N ILE A 98 6.14 18.82 4.15
CA ILE A 98 4.81 18.87 4.77
C ILE A 98 3.85 17.92 4.04
N ASP A 99 3.89 17.90 2.71
CA ASP A 99 3.03 17.03 1.89
C ASP A 99 3.43 15.56 2.06
N LEU A 100 4.73 15.25 2.12
CA LEU A 100 5.21 13.89 2.45
C LEU A 100 4.69 13.41 3.81
N GLN A 101 4.79 14.24 4.85
CA GLN A 101 4.27 13.89 6.18
C GLN A 101 2.73 13.76 6.17
N SER A 102 2.04 14.57 5.37
CA SER A 102 0.59 14.47 5.17
C SER A 102 0.22 13.14 4.55
N GLY A 103 0.93 12.71 3.50
CA GLY A 103 0.72 11.42 2.86
C GLY A 103 0.93 10.25 3.83
N ILE A 104 1.99 10.27 4.65
CA ILE A 104 2.26 9.21 5.63
C ILE A 104 1.11 9.05 6.65
N LEU A 105 0.60 10.17 7.18
CA LEU A 105 -0.49 10.10 8.16
C LEU A 105 -1.80 9.58 7.54
N HIS A 106 -2.13 9.98 6.30
CA HIS A 106 -3.34 9.49 5.61
C HIS A 106 -3.20 8.02 5.20
N ALA A 107 -1.98 7.58 4.84
CA ALA A 107 -1.70 6.18 4.53
C ALA A 107 -1.92 5.27 5.76
N GLU A 108 -1.50 5.70 6.96
CA GLU A 108 -1.79 4.97 8.21
C GLU A 108 -3.28 4.92 8.54
N GLU A 109 -4.04 5.96 8.18
CA GLU A 109 -5.51 5.98 8.30
C GLU A 109 -6.22 5.14 7.22
N LYS A 110 -5.44 4.46 6.35
CA LYS A 110 -5.91 3.65 5.21
C LYS A 110 -6.61 4.46 4.12
N ASP A 111 -6.48 5.79 4.12
CA ASP A 111 -6.93 6.63 3.01
C ASP A 111 -5.79 6.78 1.99
N TYR A 112 -5.59 5.70 1.22
CA TYR A 112 -4.51 5.63 0.23
C TYR A 112 -4.75 6.53 -1.00
N LYS A 113 -6.00 6.92 -1.28
CA LYS A 113 -6.32 7.81 -2.41
C LYS A 113 -5.85 9.23 -2.11
N THR A 114 -6.20 9.75 -0.95
CA THR A 114 -5.76 11.08 -0.51
C THR A 114 -4.25 11.09 -0.26
N ALA A 115 -3.71 10.01 0.33
CA ALA A 115 -2.28 9.87 0.54
C ALA A 115 -1.48 9.92 -0.77
N TYR A 116 -1.97 9.27 -1.84
CA TYR A 116 -1.35 9.31 -3.16
C TYR A 116 -1.20 10.74 -3.68
N SER A 117 -2.25 11.56 -3.60
CA SER A 117 -2.21 12.95 -4.06
C SER A 117 -1.14 13.76 -3.32
N TYR A 118 -1.05 13.61 -2.00
CA TYR A 118 -0.01 14.28 -1.21
C TYR A 118 1.40 13.79 -1.55
N PHE A 119 1.58 12.49 -1.79
CA PHE A 119 2.88 11.96 -2.21
C PHE A 119 3.26 12.42 -3.62
N PHE A 120 2.30 12.60 -4.52
CA PHE A 120 2.52 13.13 -5.86
C PHE A 120 3.00 14.59 -5.83
N GLU A 121 2.32 15.46 -5.06
CA GLU A 121 2.74 16.85 -4.88
C GLU A 121 4.15 16.94 -4.24
N ALA A 122 4.41 16.09 -3.23
CA ALA A 122 5.74 15.99 -2.62
C ALA A 122 6.79 15.50 -3.63
N PHE A 123 6.45 14.54 -4.50
CA PHE A 123 7.34 14.03 -5.54
C PHE A 123 7.68 15.12 -6.56
N GLU A 124 6.70 15.87 -7.07
CA GLU A 124 6.96 16.97 -8.01
C GLU A 124 7.86 18.04 -7.40
N ALA A 125 7.61 18.41 -6.14
CA ALA A 125 8.42 19.38 -5.42
C ALA A 125 9.88 18.91 -5.23
N PHE A 126 10.10 17.65 -4.87
CA PHE A 126 11.46 17.12 -4.69
C PHE A 126 12.17 16.81 -6.00
N ASN A 127 11.45 16.35 -7.02
CA ASN A 127 12.01 16.03 -8.33
C ASN A 127 12.47 17.30 -9.06
N ALA A 128 11.73 18.41 -8.94
CA ALA A 128 12.13 19.71 -9.47
C ALA A 128 13.41 20.26 -8.79
N LEU A 129 13.72 19.80 -7.58
CA LEU A 129 14.89 20.18 -6.80
C LEU A 129 16.03 19.14 -6.87
N GLU A 130 15.84 18.05 -7.63
CA GLU A 130 16.76 16.91 -7.70
C GLU A 130 17.12 16.34 -6.31
N ASP A 131 16.17 16.40 -5.37
CA ASP A 131 16.38 15.94 -4.00
C ASP A 131 16.23 14.41 -3.92
N PRO A 132 17.14 13.68 -3.24
CA PRO A 132 17.03 12.23 -3.06
C PRO A 132 15.72 11.81 -2.38
N ARG A 133 15.03 12.72 -1.68
CA ARG A 133 13.70 12.49 -1.10
C ARG A 133 12.62 12.21 -2.13
N ALA A 134 12.81 12.57 -3.39
CA ALA A 134 11.92 12.21 -4.48
C ALA A 134 11.74 10.68 -4.61
N VAL A 135 12.82 9.91 -4.41
CA VAL A 135 12.76 8.44 -4.45
C VAL A 135 11.82 7.89 -3.37
N PHE A 136 11.88 8.45 -2.16
CA PHE A 136 11.01 8.04 -1.07
C PHE A 136 9.55 8.37 -1.38
N SER A 137 9.25 9.57 -1.88
CA SER A 137 7.89 9.93 -2.30
C SER A 137 7.36 8.98 -3.38
N LEU A 138 8.17 8.67 -4.39
CA LEU A 138 7.80 7.75 -5.46
C LEU A 138 7.50 6.33 -4.93
N LYS A 139 8.33 5.80 -4.03
CA LYS A 139 8.07 4.51 -3.36
C LYS A 139 6.72 4.50 -2.64
N TYR A 140 6.41 5.56 -1.90
CA TYR A 140 5.13 5.67 -1.19
C TYR A 140 3.94 5.81 -2.16
N MET A 141 4.09 6.52 -3.28
CA MET A 141 3.05 6.60 -4.32
C MET A 141 2.73 5.22 -4.91
N LEU A 142 3.76 4.45 -5.28
CA LEU A 142 3.60 3.10 -5.81
C LEU A 142 2.91 2.20 -4.79
N LEU A 143 3.33 2.26 -3.52
CA LEU A 143 2.70 1.52 -2.44
C LEU A 143 1.22 1.90 -2.29
N CYS A 144 0.86 3.18 -2.33
CA CYS A 144 -0.54 3.60 -2.28
C CYS A 144 -1.36 3.00 -3.44
N LYS A 145 -0.84 3.00 -4.66
CA LYS A 145 -1.53 2.41 -5.83
C LYS A 145 -1.70 0.90 -5.72
N ILE A 146 -0.68 0.20 -5.21
CA ILE A 146 -0.75 -1.23 -4.85
C ILE A 146 -1.88 -1.46 -3.83
N MET A 147 -1.94 -0.65 -2.76
CA MET A 147 -2.94 -0.79 -1.70
C MET A 147 -4.38 -0.46 -2.15
N VAL A 148 -4.54 0.30 -3.24
CA VAL A 148 -5.85 0.60 -3.88
C VAL A 148 -6.25 -0.48 -4.89
N SER A 149 -5.45 -1.54 -5.07
CA SER A 149 -5.64 -2.58 -6.09
C SER A 149 -5.70 -2.04 -7.52
N GLN A 150 -5.11 -0.85 -7.77
CA GLN A 150 -4.98 -0.24 -9.10
C GLN A 150 -3.57 -0.51 -9.64
N ALA A 151 -3.35 -1.78 -9.93
CA ALA A 151 -2.07 -2.31 -10.37
C ALA A 151 -1.66 -1.83 -11.76
N ASP A 152 -2.63 -1.62 -12.64
CA ASP A 152 -2.42 -1.16 -14.02
C ASP A 152 -1.63 0.17 -14.07
N ASP A 153 -1.98 1.10 -13.18
CA ASP A 153 -1.35 2.42 -13.10
C ASP A 153 0.11 2.35 -12.63
N VAL A 154 0.48 1.33 -11.85
CA VAL A 154 1.83 1.16 -11.30
C VAL A 154 2.83 0.87 -12.42
N ALA A 155 2.47 0.00 -13.38
CA ALA A 155 3.33 -0.29 -14.53
C ALA A 155 3.54 0.94 -15.42
N GLY A 156 2.49 1.76 -15.61
CA GLY A 156 2.58 3.04 -16.30
C GLY A 156 3.49 4.06 -15.59
N ILE A 157 3.45 4.13 -14.26
CA ILE A 157 4.31 5.04 -13.48
C ILE A 157 5.77 4.59 -13.53
N ILE A 158 6.06 3.29 -13.44
CA ILE A 158 7.43 2.76 -13.49
C ILE A 158 8.04 2.91 -14.88
N SER A 159 7.27 2.66 -15.95
CA SER A 159 7.72 2.85 -17.33
C SER A 159 7.83 4.32 -17.74
N SER A 160 7.29 5.25 -16.95
CA SER A 160 7.43 6.68 -17.19
C SER A 160 8.89 7.13 -17.06
N LYS A 161 9.22 8.26 -17.70
CA LYS A 161 10.56 8.88 -17.65
C LYS A 161 11.05 9.10 -16.21
N ALA A 162 10.15 9.38 -15.27
CA ALA A 162 10.46 9.54 -13.86
C ALA A 162 10.80 8.19 -13.19
N GLY A 163 10.04 7.13 -13.45
CA GLY A 163 10.30 5.80 -12.91
C GLY A 163 11.61 5.19 -13.40
N LEU A 164 11.92 5.36 -14.69
CA LEU A 164 13.19 4.92 -15.30
C LEU A 164 14.42 5.66 -14.75
N GLN A 165 14.25 6.92 -14.32
CA GLN A 165 15.34 7.73 -13.76
C GLN A 165 15.79 7.21 -12.38
N TYR A 166 14.91 6.52 -11.66
CA TYR A 166 15.17 5.98 -10.33
C TYR A 166 15.31 4.44 -10.36
N ALA A 167 16.35 3.95 -11.02
CA ALA A 167 16.71 2.52 -11.12
C ALA A 167 16.84 1.79 -9.77
N GLN A 168 16.98 2.53 -8.66
CA GLN A 168 17.04 2.01 -7.29
C GLN A 168 15.72 1.41 -6.77
N LEU A 169 14.64 1.49 -7.55
CA LEU A 169 13.37 0.85 -7.23
C LEU A 169 13.41 -0.68 -7.38
N GLU A 170 14.23 -1.20 -8.30
CA GLU A 170 14.38 -2.66 -8.52
C GLU A 170 15.12 -3.36 -7.38
N GLU A 171 16.04 -2.65 -6.70
CA GLU A 171 16.87 -3.22 -5.63
C GLU A 171 16.14 -3.30 -4.27
N ASP A 172 14.94 -2.74 -4.15
CA ASP A 172 14.20 -2.73 -2.87
C ASP A 172 13.40 -4.05 -2.68
N PRO A 173 13.74 -4.88 -1.68
CA PRO A 173 13.09 -6.18 -1.47
C PRO A 173 11.59 -6.08 -1.20
N ILE A 174 11.14 -4.97 -0.60
CA ILE A 174 9.73 -4.74 -0.27
C ILE A 174 8.96 -4.45 -1.56
N VAL A 175 9.51 -3.55 -2.39
CA VAL A 175 8.93 -3.19 -3.68
C VAL A 175 8.90 -4.41 -4.59
N HIS A 176 9.99 -5.19 -4.68
CA HIS A 176 10.01 -6.40 -5.50
C HIS A 176 8.97 -7.44 -5.06
N ARG A 177 8.80 -7.69 -3.75
CA ARG A 177 7.79 -8.65 -3.26
C ARG A 177 6.37 -8.21 -3.61
N HIS A 178 6.08 -6.92 -3.44
CA HIS A 178 4.77 -6.37 -3.75
C HIS A 178 4.53 -6.26 -5.27
N LEU A 179 5.57 -5.98 -6.07
CA LEU A 179 5.53 -6.00 -7.52
C LEU A 179 5.30 -7.40 -8.09
N SER A 180 5.93 -8.45 -7.55
CA SER A 180 5.66 -9.83 -7.98
C SER A 180 4.21 -10.23 -7.69
N SER A 181 3.70 -9.93 -6.49
CA SER A 181 2.29 -10.17 -6.15
C SER A 181 1.33 -9.37 -7.03
N LEU A 182 1.73 -8.17 -7.44
CA LEU A 182 0.95 -7.29 -8.30
C LEU A 182 0.95 -7.78 -9.74
N TYR A 183 2.11 -8.20 -10.25
CA TYR A 183 2.26 -8.83 -11.56
C TYR A 183 1.38 -10.07 -11.65
N ASP A 184 1.38 -10.91 -10.62
CA ASP A 184 0.49 -12.07 -10.52
C ASP A 184 -1.00 -11.69 -10.60
N THR A 185 -1.42 -10.70 -9.81
CA THR A 185 -2.83 -10.26 -9.76
C THR A 185 -3.26 -9.63 -11.09
N LEU A 186 -2.38 -8.84 -11.70
CA LEU A 186 -2.64 -8.18 -12.97
C LEU A 186 -2.74 -9.19 -14.11
N LEU A 187 -1.81 -10.14 -14.16
CA LEU A 187 -1.81 -11.22 -15.13
C LEU A 187 -3.10 -12.05 -15.01
N GLU A 188 -3.55 -12.35 -13.79
CA GLU A 188 -4.82 -13.04 -13.55
C GLU A 188 -6.02 -12.26 -14.09
N GLN A 189 -6.11 -10.96 -13.82
CA GLN A 189 -7.22 -10.14 -14.31
C GLN A 189 -7.24 -10.02 -15.83
N ASN A 190 -6.07 -9.83 -16.44
CA ASN A 190 -5.94 -9.74 -17.90
C ASN A 190 -6.30 -11.07 -18.56
N LEU A 191 -5.84 -12.21 -18.01
CA LEU A 191 -6.22 -13.52 -18.48
C LEU A 191 -7.73 -13.72 -18.38
N CYS A 192 -8.36 -13.43 -17.23
CA CYS A 192 -9.82 -13.53 -17.08
C CYS A 192 -10.58 -12.71 -18.13
N ARG A 193 -10.18 -11.45 -18.38
CA ARG A 193 -10.83 -10.58 -19.38
C ARG A 193 -10.66 -11.11 -20.81
N LEU A 194 -9.51 -11.68 -21.13
CA LEU A 194 -9.23 -12.21 -22.47
C LEU A 194 -9.98 -13.50 -22.75
N ILE A 195 -10.18 -14.33 -21.73
CA ILE A 195 -10.81 -15.64 -21.88
C ILE A 195 -12.35 -15.59 -21.73
N GLU A 196 -12.90 -14.62 -20.99
CA GLU A 196 -14.35 -14.47 -20.73
C GLU A 196 -15.26 -14.58 -21.98
N PRO A 197 -14.95 -13.97 -23.14
CA PRO A 197 -15.84 -14.04 -24.30
C PRO A 197 -15.76 -15.35 -25.10
N PHE A 198 -14.87 -16.29 -24.78
CA PHE A 198 -14.61 -17.48 -25.58
C PHE A 198 -14.85 -18.78 -24.80
N SER A 199 -15.57 -19.74 -25.38
CA SER A 199 -15.69 -21.09 -24.78
C SER A 199 -14.47 -21.98 -25.05
N ARG A 200 -13.70 -21.68 -26.10
CA ARG A 200 -12.47 -22.38 -26.47
C ARG A 200 -11.50 -21.41 -27.12
N VAL A 201 -10.26 -21.40 -26.68
CA VAL A 201 -9.22 -20.51 -27.20
C VAL A 201 -7.86 -21.21 -27.24
N GLU A 202 -7.04 -20.88 -28.24
CA GLU A 202 -5.67 -21.39 -28.35
C GLU A 202 -4.73 -20.63 -27.39
N ILE A 203 -3.90 -21.35 -26.65
CA ILE A 203 -2.98 -20.76 -25.67
C ILE A 203 -1.90 -19.92 -26.38
N ALA A 204 -1.47 -20.35 -27.57
CA ALA A 204 -0.53 -19.59 -28.40
C ALA A 204 -1.06 -18.19 -28.74
N HIS A 205 -2.35 -18.08 -29.05
CA HIS A 205 -2.97 -16.78 -29.35
C HIS A 205 -3.02 -15.87 -28.11
N ILE A 206 -3.34 -16.43 -26.93
CA ILE A 206 -3.31 -15.68 -25.67
C ILE A 206 -1.88 -15.22 -25.36
N ALA A 207 -0.89 -16.08 -25.57
CA ALA A 207 0.51 -15.80 -25.34
C ALA A 207 1.02 -14.63 -26.20
N ASP A 208 0.66 -14.61 -27.49
CA ASP A 208 0.98 -13.52 -28.41
C ASP A 208 0.30 -12.20 -28.00
N LEU A 209 -0.95 -12.25 -27.54
CA LEU A 209 -1.70 -11.08 -27.06
C LEU A 209 -1.11 -10.43 -25.81
N ILE A 210 -0.50 -11.23 -24.92
CA ILE A 210 0.08 -10.78 -23.64
C ILE A 210 1.60 -10.58 -23.77
N GLU A 211 2.20 -10.91 -24.92
CA GLU A 211 3.65 -10.88 -25.16
C GLU A 211 4.45 -11.71 -24.14
N LEU A 212 3.93 -12.88 -23.77
CA LEU A 212 4.58 -13.80 -22.82
C LEU A 212 4.78 -15.20 -23.41
N PRO A 213 5.78 -15.97 -22.94
CA PRO A 213 5.97 -17.36 -23.37
C PRO A 213 4.75 -18.23 -23.06
N VAL A 214 4.40 -19.11 -24.01
CA VAL A 214 3.27 -20.07 -23.89
C VAL A 214 3.36 -20.87 -22.58
N ASP A 215 4.54 -21.35 -22.21
CA ASP A 215 4.78 -22.10 -20.97
C ASP A 215 4.40 -21.33 -19.70
N HIS A 216 4.60 -20.00 -19.69
CA HIS A 216 4.28 -19.17 -18.54
C HIS A 216 2.77 -18.96 -18.42
N VAL A 217 2.12 -18.69 -19.56
CA VAL A 217 0.66 -18.53 -19.63
C VAL A 217 -0.06 -19.82 -19.27
N GLU A 218 0.41 -20.97 -19.77
CA GLU A 218 -0.15 -22.28 -19.46
C GLU A 218 -0.06 -22.59 -17.96
N LYS A 219 1.11 -22.39 -17.34
CA LYS A 219 1.28 -22.57 -15.89
C LYS A 219 0.35 -21.67 -15.10
N LYS A 220 0.23 -20.40 -15.48
CA LYS A 220 -0.64 -19.46 -14.78
C LYS A 220 -2.12 -19.82 -14.92
N LEU A 221 -2.58 -20.18 -16.12
CA LEU A 221 -3.94 -20.68 -16.35
C LEU A 221 -4.22 -21.96 -15.53
N SER A 222 -3.25 -22.87 -15.44
CA SER A 222 -3.39 -24.09 -14.63
C SER A 222 -3.56 -23.77 -13.15
N GLN A 223 -2.83 -22.79 -12.64
CA GLN A 223 -2.96 -22.31 -11.26
C GLN A 223 -4.33 -21.67 -11.03
N MET A 224 -4.80 -20.83 -11.95
CA MET A 224 -6.12 -20.17 -11.83
C MET A 224 -7.29 -21.16 -11.83
N ILE A 225 -7.19 -22.26 -12.59
CA ILE A 225 -8.17 -23.35 -12.59
C ILE A 225 -8.15 -24.07 -11.22
N LEU A 226 -6.97 -24.36 -10.68
CA LEU A 226 -6.82 -24.98 -9.35
C LEU A 226 -7.36 -24.09 -8.23
N ASP A 227 -7.12 -22.78 -8.33
CA ASP A 227 -7.62 -21.76 -7.41
C ASP A 227 -9.12 -21.45 -7.59
N LYS A 228 -9.80 -22.16 -8.50
CA LYS A 228 -11.23 -22.03 -8.82
C LYS A 228 -11.64 -20.61 -9.21
N LYS A 229 -10.77 -19.87 -9.89
CA LYS A 229 -11.07 -18.52 -10.41
C LYS A 229 -12.05 -18.55 -11.57
N PHE A 230 -11.96 -19.59 -12.40
CA PHE A 230 -12.90 -19.91 -13.47
C PHE A 230 -12.95 -21.43 -13.67
N ALA A 231 -14.02 -21.94 -14.28
CA ALA A 231 -14.15 -23.35 -14.60
C ALA A 231 -13.60 -23.62 -16.00
N GLY A 232 -12.56 -24.45 -16.11
CA GLY A 232 -11.97 -24.79 -17.40
C GLY A 232 -11.01 -25.97 -17.32
N THR A 233 -10.67 -26.51 -18.50
CA THR A 233 -9.68 -27.57 -18.67
C THR A 233 -8.67 -27.15 -19.72
N LEU A 234 -7.39 -27.45 -19.46
CA LEU A 234 -6.30 -27.26 -20.41
C LEU A 234 -6.08 -28.57 -21.19
N ASP A 235 -6.21 -28.51 -22.51
CA ASP A 235 -5.83 -29.60 -23.41
C ASP A 235 -4.41 -29.36 -23.92
N GLN A 236 -3.44 -30.03 -23.30
CA GLN A 236 -2.01 -29.92 -23.65
C GLN A 236 -1.69 -30.54 -25.02
N GLY A 237 -2.50 -31.46 -25.53
CA GLY A 237 -2.29 -32.07 -26.84
C GLY A 237 -2.71 -31.15 -27.98
N ALA A 238 -3.84 -30.45 -27.79
CA ALA A 238 -4.34 -29.47 -28.76
C ALA A 238 -3.81 -28.04 -28.53
N GLY A 239 -3.19 -27.76 -27.39
CA GLY A 239 -2.74 -26.41 -27.02
C GLY A 239 -3.90 -25.42 -26.80
N CYS A 240 -5.06 -25.93 -26.35
CA CYS A 240 -6.27 -25.14 -26.18
C CYS A 240 -6.74 -25.08 -24.72
N LEU A 241 -7.24 -23.92 -24.31
CA LEU A 241 -8.04 -23.76 -23.11
C LEU A 241 -9.53 -23.93 -23.46
N VAL A 242 -10.23 -24.80 -22.74
CA VAL A 242 -11.68 -24.99 -22.84
C VAL A 242 -12.32 -24.47 -21.55
N ILE A 243 -13.25 -23.52 -21.68
CA ILE A 243 -13.93 -22.87 -20.55
C ILE A 243 -15.34 -23.44 -20.48
N PHE A 244 -15.77 -23.74 -19.26
CA PHE A 244 -17.13 -24.18 -18.98
C PHE A 244 -17.89 -23.07 -18.28
N ASP A 245 -19.16 -22.91 -18.64
CA ASP A 245 -20.08 -22.17 -17.80
C ASP A 245 -20.22 -22.88 -16.46
N ASP A 246 -20.44 -22.11 -15.38
CA ASP A 246 -20.71 -22.69 -14.07
C ASP A 246 -21.83 -23.73 -14.20
N PRO A 247 -21.59 -24.99 -13.76
CA PRO A 247 -22.62 -26.00 -13.81
C PRO A 247 -23.76 -25.51 -12.91
N LYS A 248 -24.91 -25.21 -13.51
CA LYS A 248 -26.15 -25.01 -12.76
C LYS A 248 -26.40 -26.29 -11.96
N THR A 249 -26.01 -26.30 -10.70
CA THR A 249 -26.32 -27.40 -9.80
C THR A 249 -27.82 -27.41 -9.61
N ASP A 250 -28.51 -28.24 -10.38
CA ASP A 250 -29.94 -28.46 -10.16
C ASP A 250 -30.11 -28.94 -8.72
N ALA A 251 -30.97 -28.27 -7.97
CA ALA A 251 -31.29 -28.58 -6.57
C ALA A 251 -31.82 -30.02 -6.37
N ILE A 252 -32.13 -30.70 -7.48
CA ILE A 252 -32.56 -32.09 -7.56
C ILE A 252 -31.43 -33.06 -7.17
N TYR A 253 -30.17 -32.81 -7.55
CA TYR A 253 -29.08 -33.75 -7.27
C TYR A 253 -28.76 -33.87 -5.77
N PRO A 254 -28.62 -32.78 -5.01
CA PRO A 254 -28.45 -32.85 -3.55
C PRO A 254 -29.66 -33.50 -2.86
N ALA A 255 -30.88 -33.16 -3.28
CA ALA A 255 -32.11 -33.73 -2.72
C ALA A 255 -32.24 -35.23 -3.01
N THR A 256 -31.77 -35.70 -4.18
CA THR A 256 -31.75 -37.12 -4.53
C THR A 256 -30.73 -37.89 -3.70
N LEU A 257 -29.53 -37.32 -3.49
CA LEU A 257 -28.52 -37.91 -2.61
C LEU A 257 -28.99 -37.98 -1.16
N GLU A 258 -29.69 -36.96 -0.68
CA GLU A 258 -30.27 -36.93 0.66
C GLU A 258 -31.37 -37.97 0.83
N THR A 259 -32.27 -38.13 -0.14
CA THR A 259 -33.31 -39.16 -0.09
C THR A 259 -32.71 -40.57 -0.11
N ILE A 260 -31.68 -40.84 -0.92
CA ILE A 260 -30.95 -42.12 -0.91
C ILE A 260 -30.31 -42.38 0.45
N SER A 261 -29.67 -41.38 1.06
CA SER A 261 -29.10 -41.47 2.41
C SER A 261 -30.17 -41.79 3.47
N ASN A 262 -31.33 -41.15 3.38
CA ASN A 262 -32.45 -41.39 4.29
C ASN A 262 -33.06 -42.79 4.13
N VAL A 263 -33.11 -43.33 2.91
CA VAL A 263 -33.51 -44.73 2.68
C VAL A 263 -32.54 -45.69 3.36
N GLY A 264 -31.23 -45.46 3.28
CA GLY A 264 -30.23 -46.26 3.99
C GLY A 264 -30.46 -46.28 5.50
N LYS A 265 -30.68 -45.12 6.11
CA LYS A 265 -30.97 -45.01 7.56
C LYS A 265 -32.24 -45.77 7.97
N VAL A 266 -33.27 -45.76 7.11
CA VAL A 266 -34.52 -46.50 7.36
C VAL A 266 -34.28 -48.01 7.29
N VAL A 267 -33.51 -48.48 6.32
CA VAL A 267 -33.13 -49.91 6.21
C VAL A 267 -32.37 -50.37 7.45
N ASP A 268 -31.37 -49.60 7.90
CA ASP A 268 -30.62 -49.91 9.12
C ASP A 268 -31.53 -49.94 10.36
N SER A 269 -32.46 -48.98 10.46
CA SER A 269 -33.42 -48.92 11.56
C SER A 269 -34.40 -50.09 11.58
N LEU A 270 -34.82 -50.56 10.41
CA LEU A 270 -35.67 -51.74 10.26
C LEU A 270 -34.93 -53.02 10.64
N TYR A 271 -33.66 -53.14 10.26
CA TYR A 271 -32.82 -54.28 10.63
C TYR A 271 -32.61 -54.38 12.15
N VAL A 272 -32.37 -53.25 12.82
CA VAL A 272 -32.25 -53.21 14.29
C VAL A 272 -33.57 -53.57 14.98
N ARG A 273 -34.71 -53.12 14.43
CA ARG A 273 -36.04 -53.44 14.99
C ARG A 273 -36.42 -54.91 14.78
N SER A 274 -36.13 -55.50 13.62
CA SER A 274 -36.42 -56.91 13.38
C SER A 274 -35.55 -57.81 14.26
N ALA A 275 -34.27 -57.48 14.45
CA ALA A 275 -33.39 -58.20 15.37
C ALA A 275 -33.89 -58.18 16.83
N LYS A 276 -34.54 -57.09 17.27
CA LYS A 276 -35.17 -56.99 18.59
C LYS A 276 -36.47 -57.79 18.74
N ILE A 277 -37.16 -58.11 17.64
CA ILE A 277 -38.42 -58.87 17.67
C ILE A 277 -38.16 -60.39 17.59
N MET A 278 -37.00 -60.80 17.07
CA MET A 278 -36.59 -62.22 16.97
C MET A 278 -35.82 -62.73 18.19
N ALA A 279 -35.57 -61.90 19.21
CA ALA A 279 -34.95 -62.26 20.49
C ALA A 279 -36.01 -62.23 21.61
#